data_AF-A0A9D7MXI2-F1
#
_entry.id   AF-A0A9D7MXI2-F1
#
_cell.length_a   1.000
_cell.length_b   1.000
_cell.length_c   1.000
_cell.angle_alpha   90.00
_cell.angle_beta   90.00
_cell.angle_gamma   90.00
#
_symmetry.space_group_name_H-M   'P 1'
#
loop_
_entity.id
_entity.type
_entity.pdbx_description
1 polymer ?
#
loop_
_entity_poly.entity_id
_entity_poly.type
_entity_poly.pdbx_seq_one_letter_code
_entity_poly.pdbx_strand_id
1 'polypeptide(L)'
;MKKYPVSFLLLVALIASLVDSSISYSQPYPGYTLYTASGTRTNLIDLQNNVVKFWTHTRSGGYSVYLLRNGDLIRPALSSNSNINGGGAAGLVQKYSWNGALLWEYTYSSNTIRSHHDICPMPNGNVLLIAWEVKTAADAVAAGLNHSAVIWPDHIVEIQPSGTNGGTIVWKWHFWDHLIQDHDPTKANYGVVANHPELLDINVGSAGSGDWMHINGISYNEALDQIVISSHELDEVYIIDHSTTTAEAAGHTGGRYGKGGDILYRWGRPSNYRAPGSQVFNVVHSSSWVPDSVPGGGHILAFNNREGTSASHVVEIVPPTDSAGFYSYTPGTAYGPAAPYWTYAASGFYSTHLGGCQRLPNGNTMLAESTDRKLWEVDSSGTVVWNYSPGVEVVRVLRYGFDYPGLVGVAGNESEVPDNFELSQNYPNPFNPTTRIDYSLPKSGNVTIKVYDILGNEVRTLVNNVKQDAGRHTALWDAKDNNKTVVSSGVYFYKMITGDFSKTMRMILTK
;
A
#
# COMPACT_ATOMS: atom_id res chain seq x y z
N MET A 1 -2.85 -66.98 -53.90
CA MET A 1 -2.76 -65.66 -54.57
C MET A 1 -4.13 -65.00 -54.54
N LYS A 2 -4.20 -63.77 -54.01
CA LYS A 2 -5.29 -62.78 -54.15
C LYS A 2 -6.69 -63.14 -53.64
N LYS A 3 -7.13 -62.39 -52.62
CA LYS A 3 -8.35 -61.55 -52.52
C LYS A 3 -8.89 -61.56 -51.08
N TYR A 4 -8.79 -60.42 -50.40
CA TYR A 4 -9.63 -60.12 -49.23
C TYR A 4 -10.76 -59.20 -49.69
N PRO A 5 -12.04 -59.51 -49.40
CA PRO A 5 -13.10 -58.53 -49.41
C PRO A 5 -13.48 -58.11 -47.99
N VAL A 6 -13.36 -56.81 -47.74
CA VAL A 6 -14.36 -55.90 -47.17
C VAL A 6 -15.48 -56.55 -46.35
N SER A 7 -15.58 -56.19 -45.06
CA SER A 7 -16.79 -55.60 -44.47
C SER A 7 -16.61 -55.15 -43.01
N PHE A 8 -17.15 -53.96 -42.75
CA PHE A 8 -17.76 -53.49 -41.48
C PHE A 8 -16.88 -53.33 -40.22
N LEU A 9 -16.54 -52.08 -39.90
CA LEU A 9 -17.18 -51.31 -38.82
C LEU A 9 -16.56 -49.89 -38.78
N LEU A 10 -17.33 -48.87 -39.20
CA LEU A 10 -17.07 -47.48 -38.79
C LEU A 10 -17.98 -47.19 -37.61
N LEU A 11 -17.42 -47.11 -36.40
CA LEU A 11 -18.04 -46.41 -35.28
C LEU A 11 -17.19 -45.18 -35.01
N VAL A 12 -17.64 -44.03 -35.49
CA VAL A 12 -17.04 -42.74 -35.15
C VAL A 12 -17.46 -42.41 -33.72
N ALA A 13 -16.57 -42.66 -32.77
CA ALA A 13 -16.72 -42.13 -31.42
C ALA A 13 -16.22 -40.69 -31.41
N LEU A 14 -17.17 -39.75 -31.41
CA LEU A 14 -16.96 -38.34 -31.15
C LEU A 14 -16.58 -38.18 -29.67
N ILE A 15 -15.29 -38.22 -29.33
CA ILE A 15 -14.84 -37.76 -28.01
C ILE A 15 -14.73 -36.24 -28.11
N ALA A 16 -15.82 -35.56 -27.78
CA ALA A 16 -15.75 -34.18 -27.34
C ALA A 16 -14.98 -34.16 -26.02
N SER A 17 -13.70 -33.83 -26.08
CA SER A 17 -12.97 -33.37 -24.90
C SER A 17 -13.60 -32.05 -24.48
N LEU A 18 -14.54 -32.11 -23.53
CA LEU A 18 -14.83 -30.97 -22.67
C LEU A 18 -13.56 -30.69 -21.89
N VAL A 19 -12.71 -29.83 -22.46
CA VAL A 19 -11.79 -29.04 -21.66
C VAL A 19 -12.71 -28.12 -20.88
N ASP A 20 -13.04 -28.52 -19.65
CA ASP A 20 -13.60 -27.58 -18.68
C ASP A 20 -12.47 -26.60 -18.35
N SER A 21 -12.26 -25.64 -19.25
CA SER A 21 -11.59 -24.40 -18.91
C SER A 21 -12.57 -23.65 -18.01
N SER A 22 -12.66 -24.07 -16.75
CA SER A 22 -13.11 -23.19 -15.70
C SER A 22 -12.06 -22.08 -15.62
N ILE A 23 -12.22 -21.08 -16.49
CA ILE A 23 -11.64 -19.76 -16.30
C ILE A 23 -12.23 -19.34 -14.96
N SER A 24 -11.48 -19.57 -13.89
CA SER A 24 -11.70 -18.87 -12.64
C SER A 24 -11.39 -17.42 -12.97
N TYR A 25 -12.42 -16.65 -13.31
CA TYR A 25 -12.28 -15.21 -13.32
C TYR A 25 -11.87 -14.83 -11.90
N SER A 26 -10.63 -14.38 -11.73
CA SER A 26 -10.24 -13.71 -10.50
C SER A 26 -11.28 -12.61 -10.27
N GLN A 27 -11.94 -12.65 -9.11
CA GLN A 27 -12.94 -11.66 -8.76
C GLN A 27 -12.23 -10.47 -8.11
N PRO A 28 -12.79 -9.26 -8.22
CA PRO A 28 -12.26 -8.13 -7.49
C PRO A 28 -12.36 -8.35 -5.98
N TYR A 29 -11.41 -7.77 -5.24
CA TYR A 29 -11.31 -7.90 -3.81
C TYR A 29 -12.50 -7.19 -3.14
N PRO A 30 -13.33 -7.90 -2.37
CA PRO A 30 -14.52 -7.31 -1.74
C PRO A 30 -14.13 -6.21 -0.75
N GLY A 31 -14.74 -5.04 -0.90
CA GLY A 31 -14.43 -3.89 -0.06
C GLY A 31 -14.87 -2.55 -0.64
N TYR A 32 -14.34 -1.48 -0.08
CA TYR A 32 -14.56 -0.10 -0.51
C TYR A 32 -13.26 0.57 -0.94
N THR A 33 -13.33 1.33 -2.03
CA THR A 33 -12.19 2.06 -2.60
C THR A 33 -12.22 3.52 -2.15
N LEU A 34 -11.18 3.96 -1.46
CA LEU A 34 -10.97 5.34 -1.02
C LEU A 34 -10.05 6.07 -2.00
N TYR A 35 -10.45 7.27 -2.41
CA TYR A 35 -9.62 8.14 -3.24
C TYR A 35 -10.00 9.62 -3.07
N THR A 36 -9.06 10.51 -3.37
CA THR A 36 -9.31 11.96 -3.47
C THR A 36 -9.92 12.27 -4.84
N ALA A 37 -11.17 12.72 -4.88
CA ALA A 37 -11.91 13.04 -6.11
C ALA A 37 -11.69 14.48 -6.59
N SER A 38 -11.22 15.36 -5.71
CA SER A 38 -10.71 16.69 -6.03
C SER A 38 -9.91 17.19 -4.83
N GLY A 39 -9.19 18.30 -4.98
CA GLY A 39 -8.45 18.89 -3.86
C GLY A 39 -9.29 19.11 -2.58
N THR A 40 -10.61 19.24 -2.74
CA THR A 40 -11.57 19.52 -1.65
C THR A 40 -12.58 18.40 -1.40
N ARG A 41 -12.44 17.23 -2.04
CA ARG A 41 -13.37 16.11 -1.86
C ARG A 41 -12.66 14.76 -1.86
N THR A 42 -12.96 13.94 -0.85
CA THR A 42 -12.56 12.52 -0.79
C THR A 42 -13.80 11.65 -0.89
N ASN A 43 -13.74 10.60 -1.70
CA ASN A 43 -14.83 9.63 -1.87
C ASN A 43 -14.39 8.25 -1.38
N LEU A 44 -15.36 7.51 -0.87
CA LEU A 44 -15.33 6.07 -0.65
C LEU A 44 -16.42 5.45 -1.52
N ILE A 45 -16.04 4.52 -2.41
CA ILE A 45 -16.95 3.88 -3.36
C ILE A 45 -17.03 2.37 -3.16
N ASP A 46 -18.17 1.78 -3.51
CA ASP A 46 -18.32 0.33 -3.63
C ASP A 46 -17.79 -0.22 -4.98
N LEU A 47 -17.90 -1.53 -5.19
CA LEU A 47 -17.48 -2.18 -6.44
C LEU A 47 -18.39 -1.86 -7.64
N GLN A 48 -19.59 -1.36 -7.38
CA GLN A 48 -20.54 -0.88 -8.40
C GLN A 48 -20.33 0.61 -8.72
N ASN A 49 -19.27 1.21 -8.19
CA ASN A 49 -18.88 2.60 -8.37
C ASN A 49 -19.83 3.63 -7.72
N ASN A 50 -20.70 3.20 -6.81
CA ASN A 50 -21.54 4.12 -6.04
C ASN A 50 -20.70 4.77 -4.94
N VAL A 51 -20.86 6.08 -4.77
CA VAL A 51 -20.27 6.80 -3.63
C VAL A 51 -21.06 6.47 -2.37
N VAL A 52 -20.51 5.60 -1.53
CA VAL A 52 -21.13 5.19 -0.26
C VAL A 52 -20.82 6.17 0.87
N LYS A 53 -19.73 6.93 0.75
CA LYS A 53 -19.36 8.01 1.68
C LYS A 53 -18.49 9.03 0.99
N PHE A 54 -18.60 10.31 1.37
CA PHE A 54 -17.66 11.34 0.97
C PHE A 54 -17.37 12.32 2.12
N TRP A 55 -16.22 12.97 2.04
CA TRP A 55 -15.82 14.07 2.91
C TRP A 55 -15.57 15.31 2.05
N THR A 56 -16.08 16.45 2.53
CA THR A 56 -15.78 17.76 1.94
C THR A 56 -14.78 18.47 2.81
N HIS A 57 -13.80 19.11 2.19
CA HIS A 57 -12.70 19.75 2.87
C HIS A 57 -12.67 21.25 2.60
N THR A 58 -12.27 22.02 3.60
CA THR A 58 -12.17 23.48 3.50
C THR A 58 -10.90 23.94 2.76
N ARG A 59 -9.90 23.07 2.62
CA ARG A 59 -8.64 23.34 1.94
C ARG A 59 -8.37 22.33 0.83
N SER A 60 -7.81 22.84 -0.27
CA SER A 60 -7.33 22.01 -1.38
C SER A 60 -6.13 21.14 -0.96
N GLY A 61 -5.79 20.10 -1.74
CA GLY A 61 -4.69 19.16 -1.49
C GLY A 61 -5.16 17.71 -1.50
N GLY A 62 -4.51 16.84 -0.72
CA GLY A 62 -4.92 15.43 -0.61
C GLY A 62 -4.23 14.51 -1.62
N TYR A 63 -2.90 14.67 -1.75
CA TYR A 63 -2.02 13.78 -2.51
C TYR A 63 -2.30 12.32 -2.14
N SER A 64 -2.25 12.00 -0.84
CA SER A 64 -2.74 10.74 -0.28
C SER A 64 -3.89 10.97 0.68
N VAL A 65 -4.65 9.91 0.96
CA VAL A 65 -5.72 9.95 1.96
C VAL A 65 -5.89 8.57 2.58
N TYR A 66 -6.05 8.54 3.90
CA TYR A 66 -6.11 7.30 4.67
C TYR A 66 -7.36 7.28 5.54
N LEU A 67 -8.03 6.14 5.57
CA LEU A 67 -9.08 5.84 6.54
C LEU A 67 -8.41 5.17 7.73
N LEU A 68 -8.53 5.75 8.90
CA LEU A 68 -7.97 5.22 10.14
C LEU A 68 -8.91 4.16 10.73
N ARG A 69 -8.36 3.27 11.56
CA ARG A 69 -9.11 2.14 12.17
C ARG A 69 -10.28 2.59 13.05
N ASN A 70 -10.27 3.82 13.55
CA ASN A 70 -11.36 4.39 14.34
C ASN A 70 -12.45 5.07 13.47
N GLY A 71 -12.28 5.09 12.14
CA GLY A 71 -13.18 5.70 11.18
C GLY A 71 -12.89 7.17 10.85
N ASP A 72 -11.85 7.75 11.44
CA ASP A 72 -11.40 9.08 11.05
C ASP A 72 -10.66 9.03 9.69
N LEU A 73 -10.73 10.12 8.95
CA LEU A 73 -9.97 10.33 7.73
C LEU A 73 -8.76 11.21 8.04
N ILE A 74 -7.57 10.87 7.53
CA ILE A 74 -6.40 11.75 7.59
C ILE A 74 -5.82 12.02 6.20
N ARG A 75 -5.39 13.25 5.96
CA ARG A 75 -4.89 13.72 4.66
C ARG A 75 -3.90 14.90 4.78
N PRO A 76 -2.98 15.08 3.82
CA PRO A 76 -2.28 16.33 3.65
C PRO A 76 -3.18 17.40 3.00
N ALA A 77 -2.89 18.67 3.26
CA ALA A 77 -3.58 19.82 2.70
C ALA A 77 -2.62 20.99 2.41
N LEU A 78 -3.04 21.86 1.49
CA LEU A 78 -2.28 23.04 1.11
C LEU A 78 -2.33 24.10 2.21
N SER A 79 -1.16 24.48 2.72
CA SER A 79 -1.00 25.70 3.52
C SER A 79 -1.02 26.93 2.62
N SER A 80 -1.50 28.06 3.13
CA SER A 80 -1.56 29.33 2.39
C SER A 80 -0.24 30.12 2.39
N ASN A 81 0.73 29.73 3.23
CA ASN A 81 1.90 30.55 3.54
C ASN A 81 3.19 29.71 3.40
N SER A 82 3.87 29.77 2.25
CA SER A 82 5.28 29.34 2.13
C SER A 82 5.91 29.88 0.85
N ASN A 83 7.18 30.25 0.95
CA ASN A 83 8.03 30.57 -0.20
C ASN A 83 8.61 29.32 -0.89
N ILE A 84 8.45 28.13 -0.30
CA ILE A 84 8.89 26.85 -0.88
C ILE A 84 7.72 26.29 -1.67
N ASN A 85 7.88 26.12 -2.98
CA ASN A 85 6.79 25.67 -3.84
C ASN A 85 7.34 24.76 -4.96
N GLY A 86 7.02 23.47 -4.86
CA GLY A 86 7.35 22.43 -5.84
C GLY A 86 6.13 21.55 -6.13
N GLY A 87 6.30 20.52 -6.97
CA GLY A 87 5.25 19.53 -7.22
C GLY A 87 4.79 18.89 -5.91
N GLY A 88 3.50 18.61 -5.75
CA GLY A 88 2.96 17.98 -4.53
C GLY A 88 3.07 18.81 -3.24
N ALA A 89 3.43 20.10 -3.30
CA ALA A 89 3.50 20.94 -2.11
C ALA A 89 2.22 20.87 -1.26
N ALA A 90 2.36 20.79 0.06
CA ALA A 90 1.25 20.74 1.00
C ALA A 90 1.44 21.83 2.07
N GLY A 91 1.83 21.44 3.28
CA GLY A 91 2.13 22.31 4.41
C GLY A 91 1.20 22.11 5.61
N LEU A 92 0.14 21.31 5.43
CA LEU A 92 -0.80 20.95 6.49
C LEU A 92 -1.07 19.44 6.47
N VAL A 93 -1.42 18.91 7.64
CA VAL A 93 -2.11 17.62 7.79
C VAL A 93 -3.44 17.87 8.49
N GLN A 94 -4.51 17.24 8.02
CA GLN A 94 -5.85 17.37 8.57
C GLN A 94 -6.42 15.99 8.91
N LYS A 95 -7.10 15.89 10.04
CA LYS A 95 -7.91 14.74 10.45
C LYS A 95 -9.37 15.13 10.56
N TYR A 96 -10.24 14.36 9.93
CA TYR A 96 -11.69 14.54 9.94
C TYR A 96 -12.35 13.33 10.57
N SER A 97 -13.43 13.56 11.31
CA SER A 97 -14.31 12.48 11.76
C SER A 97 -14.97 11.78 10.57
N TRP A 98 -15.54 10.60 10.82
CA TRP A 98 -16.41 9.92 9.86
C TRP A 98 -17.47 10.89 9.28
N ASN A 99 -18.13 11.69 10.11
CA ASN A 99 -19.19 12.61 9.69
C ASN A 99 -18.70 13.89 9.00
N GLY A 100 -17.39 14.06 8.81
CA GLY A 100 -16.83 15.22 8.09
C GLY A 100 -16.54 16.45 8.96
N ALA A 101 -16.66 16.36 10.29
CA ALA A 101 -16.16 17.41 11.18
C ALA A 101 -14.62 17.38 11.23
N LEU A 102 -13.97 18.53 11.07
CA LEU A 102 -12.52 18.68 11.25
C LEU A 102 -12.19 18.47 12.74
N LEU A 103 -11.40 17.43 13.05
CA LEU A 103 -11.01 17.08 14.40
C LEU A 103 -9.64 17.65 14.77
N TRP A 104 -8.73 17.70 13.79
CA TRP A 104 -7.36 18.15 14.01
C TRP A 104 -6.74 18.71 12.72
N GLU A 105 -5.95 19.77 12.83
CA GLU A 105 -5.12 20.32 11.74
C GLU A 105 -3.73 20.68 12.29
N TYR A 106 -2.66 20.37 11.57
CA TYR A 106 -1.30 20.74 11.97
C TYR A 106 -0.56 21.35 10.80
N THR A 107 0.11 22.49 11.03
CA THR A 107 0.89 23.19 10.03
C THR A 107 2.36 22.84 10.17
N TYR A 108 2.94 22.29 9.10
CA TYR A 108 4.38 22.08 8.97
C TYR A 108 4.87 22.82 7.72
N SER A 109 4.89 24.15 7.84
CA SER A 109 5.17 25.07 6.74
C SER A 109 5.71 26.39 7.25
N SER A 110 6.80 26.85 6.66
CA SER A 110 7.43 28.15 6.90
C SER A 110 8.21 28.58 5.64
N ASN A 111 9.11 29.55 5.78
CA ASN A 111 10.03 29.95 4.70
C ASN A 111 11.23 29.00 4.56
N THR A 112 11.48 28.13 5.54
CA THR A 112 12.65 27.23 5.56
C THR A 112 12.28 25.75 5.58
N ILE A 113 11.00 25.41 5.79
CA ILE A 113 10.49 24.04 5.71
C ILE A 113 9.09 23.99 5.11
N ARG A 114 8.72 22.89 4.46
CA ARG A 114 7.34 22.64 4.04
C ARG A 114 7.08 21.15 3.83
N SER A 115 6.06 20.59 4.47
CA SER A 115 5.59 19.24 4.14
C SER A 115 5.03 19.17 2.72
N HIS A 116 5.22 18.06 2.03
CA HIS A 116 4.68 17.82 0.69
C HIS A 116 4.31 16.37 0.49
N HIS A 117 3.61 16.10 -0.61
CA HIS A 117 3.28 14.78 -1.09
C HIS A 117 2.56 13.94 -0.02
N ASP A 118 3.16 12.83 0.38
CA ASP A 118 2.54 11.77 1.16
C ASP A 118 2.78 11.93 2.68
N ILE A 119 1.94 11.27 3.46
CA ILE A 119 2.03 11.12 4.90
C ILE A 119 1.88 9.63 5.24
N CYS A 120 2.39 9.19 6.38
CA CYS A 120 2.14 7.84 6.87
C CYS A 120 1.55 7.89 8.28
N PRO A 121 0.23 7.67 8.45
CA PRO A 121 -0.34 7.48 9.79
C PRO A 121 0.17 6.18 10.40
N MET A 122 0.62 6.26 11.66
CA MET A 122 1.29 5.17 12.36
C MET A 122 0.36 4.47 13.36
N PRO A 123 0.62 3.19 13.70
CA PRO A 123 -0.17 2.43 14.68
C PRO A 123 -0.26 3.08 16.08
N ASN A 124 0.77 3.81 16.48
CA ASN A 124 0.83 4.56 17.75
C ASN A 124 -0.04 5.84 17.76
N GLY A 125 -0.66 6.20 16.64
CA GLY A 125 -1.46 7.42 16.47
C GLY A 125 -0.68 8.65 16.01
N ASN A 126 0.64 8.54 15.84
CA ASN A 126 1.48 9.57 15.25
C ASN A 126 1.37 9.56 13.72
N VAL A 127 2.01 10.54 13.08
CA VAL A 127 2.00 10.68 11.63
C VAL A 127 3.40 11.05 11.16
N LEU A 128 3.94 10.30 10.20
CA LEU A 128 5.15 10.68 9.49
C LEU A 128 4.79 11.62 8.33
N LEU A 129 5.58 12.67 8.17
CA LEU A 129 5.45 13.64 7.09
C LEU A 129 6.76 13.65 6.29
N ILE A 130 6.64 13.63 4.97
CA ILE A 130 7.71 14.05 4.07
C ILE A 130 7.73 15.58 4.05
N ALA A 131 8.90 16.18 4.10
CA ALA A 131 9.07 17.62 4.01
C ALA A 131 10.36 18.04 3.34
N TRP A 132 10.33 19.21 2.72
CA TRP A 132 11.53 19.91 2.30
C TRP A 132 12.08 20.76 3.45
N GLU A 133 13.40 20.92 3.48
CA GLU A 133 14.09 21.99 4.21
C GLU A 133 14.96 22.82 3.26
N VAL A 134 15.14 24.11 3.53
CA VAL A 134 15.94 24.98 2.67
C VAL A 134 17.41 24.95 3.10
N LYS A 135 18.30 24.68 2.14
CA LYS A 135 19.75 24.88 2.29
C LYS A 135 20.19 26.01 1.38
N THR A 136 20.94 26.95 1.94
CA THR A 136 21.44 28.08 1.14
C THR A 136 22.48 27.60 0.14
N ALA A 137 22.77 28.41 -0.88
CA ALA A 137 23.84 28.09 -1.82
C ALA A 137 25.21 27.95 -1.13
N ALA A 138 25.44 28.70 -0.04
CA ALA A 138 26.66 28.58 0.75
C ALA A 138 26.72 27.22 1.48
N ASP A 139 25.61 26.78 2.08
CA ASP A 139 25.53 25.48 2.76
C ASP A 139 25.77 24.34 1.77
N ALA A 140 25.16 24.40 0.59
CA ALA A 140 25.30 23.38 -0.46
C ALA A 140 26.74 23.29 -0.99
N VAL A 141 27.38 24.42 -1.29
CA VAL A 141 28.78 24.45 -1.71
C VAL A 141 29.73 24.01 -0.58
N ALA A 142 29.39 24.27 0.68
CA ALA A 142 30.15 23.77 1.83
C ALA A 142 30.02 22.25 1.98
N ALA A 143 28.83 21.69 1.71
CA ALA A 143 28.57 20.25 1.69
C ALA A 143 29.15 19.53 0.45
N GLY A 144 29.63 20.28 -0.54
CA GLY A 144 30.35 19.76 -1.71
C GLY A 144 29.52 19.65 -3.00
N LEU A 145 28.41 20.39 -3.09
CA LEU A 145 27.74 20.64 -4.35
C LEU A 145 28.69 21.35 -5.32
N ASN A 146 28.83 20.83 -6.53
CA ASN A 146 29.79 21.28 -7.54
C ASN A 146 29.40 22.59 -8.26
N HIS A 147 28.27 23.19 -7.87
CA HIS A 147 27.78 24.47 -8.35
C HIS A 147 27.03 25.21 -7.23
N SER A 148 26.76 26.50 -7.44
CA SER A 148 26.07 27.35 -6.46
C SER A 148 24.56 27.34 -6.73
N ALA A 149 23.79 26.72 -5.84
CA ALA A 149 22.33 26.70 -5.92
C ALA A 149 21.69 26.61 -4.54
N VAL A 150 20.54 27.25 -4.36
CA VAL A 150 19.63 26.92 -3.25
C VAL A 150 18.97 25.59 -3.59
N ILE A 151 19.07 24.63 -2.67
CA ILE A 151 18.49 23.30 -2.81
C ILE A 151 17.60 22.98 -1.61
N TRP A 152 16.60 22.16 -1.86
CA TRP A 152 15.59 21.72 -0.90
C TRP A 152 15.71 20.21 -0.72
N PRO A 153 16.66 19.72 0.09
CA PRO A 153 16.68 18.31 0.49
C PRO A 153 15.41 17.93 1.25
N ASP A 154 15.11 16.64 1.18
CA ASP A 154 14.00 16.02 1.90
C ASP A 154 14.42 15.58 3.31
N HIS A 155 13.47 15.69 4.24
CA HIS A 155 13.56 15.16 5.59
C HIS A 155 12.22 14.60 6.04
N ILE A 156 12.26 13.69 7.01
CA ILE A 156 11.08 13.05 7.59
C ILE A 156 10.91 13.53 9.04
N VAL A 157 9.66 13.82 9.42
CA VAL A 157 9.31 14.10 10.82
C VAL A 157 8.15 13.24 11.29
N GLU A 158 8.24 12.76 12.53
CA GLU A 158 7.13 12.10 13.23
C GLU A 158 6.43 13.11 14.14
N ILE A 159 5.14 13.31 13.92
CA ILE A 159 4.31 14.22 14.69
C ILE A 159 3.39 13.40 15.59
N GLN A 160 3.45 13.68 16.90
CA GLN A 160 2.43 13.29 17.86
C GLN A 160 1.33 14.36 17.91
N PRO A 161 0.10 14.09 17.44
CA PRO A 161 -0.99 15.06 17.48
C PRO A 161 -1.39 15.46 18.90
N SER A 162 -1.74 16.73 19.11
CA SER A 162 -2.25 17.22 20.40
C SER A 162 -3.30 18.32 20.23
N GLY A 163 -4.38 18.26 21.01
CA GLY A 163 -5.48 19.22 20.89
C GLY A 163 -6.12 19.22 19.49
N THR A 164 -6.61 20.38 19.04
CA THR A 164 -7.20 20.52 17.70
C THR A 164 -6.20 21.06 16.66
N ASN A 165 -5.22 21.88 17.08
CA ASN A 165 -4.33 22.57 16.13
C ASN A 165 -2.83 22.38 16.44
N GLY A 166 -2.47 21.46 17.33
CA GLY A 166 -1.11 21.31 17.86
C GLY A 166 -0.52 19.94 17.61
N GLY A 167 0.78 19.80 17.85
CA GLY A 167 1.47 18.53 17.82
C GLY A 167 2.91 18.70 18.26
N THR A 168 3.51 17.63 18.76
CA THR A 168 4.92 17.59 19.14
C THR A 168 5.67 16.77 18.12
N ILE A 169 6.80 17.29 17.62
CA ILE A 169 7.72 16.49 16.80
C ILE A 169 8.49 15.58 17.76
N VAL A 170 8.30 14.27 17.64
CA VAL A 170 8.91 13.27 18.54
C VAL A 170 10.12 12.58 17.92
N TRP A 171 10.24 12.62 16.60
CA TRP A 171 11.37 12.09 15.85
C TRP A 171 11.63 12.89 14.57
N LYS A 172 12.90 12.96 14.13
CA LYS A 172 13.31 13.55 12.85
C LYS A 172 14.46 12.77 12.23
N TRP A 173 14.50 12.80 10.91
CA TRP A 173 15.61 12.29 10.11
C TRP A 173 15.79 13.14 8.86
N HIS A 174 17.04 13.41 8.46
CA HIS A 174 17.37 14.34 7.40
C HIS A 174 18.35 13.71 6.41
N PHE A 175 18.04 13.71 5.11
CA PHE A 175 19.03 13.27 4.10
C PHE A 175 20.31 14.10 4.16
N TRP A 176 20.20 15.36 4.59
CA TRP A 176 21.32 16.28 4.73
C TRP A 176 22.43 15.79 5.67
N ASP A 177 22.10 14.92 6.63
CA ASP A 177 23.06 14.38 7.60
C ASP A 177 23.85 13.19 7.02
N HIS A 178 23.43 12.65 5.87
CA HIS A 178 23.96 11.41 5.27
C HIS A 178 24.54 11.65 3.87
N LEU A 179 25.37 12.69 3.73
CA LEU A 179 25.94 13.13 2.45
C LEU A 179 27.36 12.63 2.21
N ILE A 180 27.68 12.40 0.95
CA ILE A 180 29.04 12.16 0.43
C ILE A 180 29.22 12.90 -0.90
N GLN A 181 30.47 13.04 -1.38
CA GLN A 181 30.80 13.42 -2.75
C GLN A 181 32.26 13.09 -3.07
N ASP A 182 32.58 12.88 -4.35
CA ASP A 182 33.93 12.57 -4.84
C ASP A 182 34.54 13.66 -5.75
N HIS A 183 33.95 14.87 -5.76
CA HIS A 183 34.32 15.97 -6.64
C HIS A 183 35.39 16.91 -6.05
N ASP A 184 35.19 17.42 -4.83
CA ASP A 184 36.07 18.39 -4.18
C ASP A 184 36.69 17.81 -2.89
N PRO A 185 37.99 17.44 -2.91
CA PRO A 185 38.69 16.87 -1.76
C PRO A 185 38.88 17.82 -0.58
N THR A 186 38.55 19.11 -0.72
CA THR A 186 38.67 20.09 0.36
C THR A 186 37.43 20.20 1.23
N LYS A 187 36.32 19.54 0.86
CA LYS A 187 35.04 19.60 1.58
C LYS A 187 34.91 18.47 2.60
N ALA A 188 34.13 18.71 3.66
CA ALA A 188 33.96 17.78 4.78
C ALA A 188 33.37 16.42 4.36
N ASN A 189 32.50 16.40 3.34
CA ASN A 189 31.81 15.20 2.86
C ASN A 189 32.58 14.49 1.72
N TYR A 190 33.88 14.76 1.55
CA TYR A 190 34.67 14.10 0.51
C TYR A 190 34.94 12.63 0.86
N GLY A 191 34.67 11.74 -0.09
CA GLY A 191 34.98 10.32 0.01
C GLY A 191 34.81 9.60 -1.32
N VAL A 192 35.07 8.30 -1.33
CA VAL A 192 34.86 7.48 -2.53
C VAL A 192 33.41 7.01 -2.53
N VAL A 193 32.55 7.67 -3.32
CA VAL A 193 31.10 7.42 -3.36
C VAL A 193 30.77 5.92 -3.54
N ALA A 194 31.51 5.20 -4.38
CA ALA A 194 31.33 3.76 -4.62
C ALA A 194 31.47 2.87 -3.37
N ASN A 195 32.17 3.34 -2.33
CA ASN A 195 32.42 2.59 -1.10
C ASN A 195 31.37 2.88 -0.01
N HIS A 196 30.48 3.84 -0.23
CA HIS A 196 29.53 4.33 0.78
C HIS A 196 28.11 4.37 0.22
N PRO A 197 27.53 3.23 -0.17
CA PRO A 197 26.16 3.20 -0.68
C PRO A 197 25.11 3.61 0.38
N GLU A 198 25.49 3.60 1.67
CA GLU A 198 24.71 4.08 2.80
C GLU A 198 24.59 5.61 2.88
N LEU A 199 25.37 6.35 2.09
CA LEU A 199 25.35 7.81 1.97
C LEU A 199 24.86 8.25 0.59
N LEU A 200 24.44 9.51 0.48
CA LEU A 200 23.94 10.10 -0.76
C LEU A 200 24.94 11.11 -1.34
N ASP A 201 25.29 10.94 -2.61
CA ASP A 201 26.10 11.93 -3.32
C ASP A 201 25.30 13.23 -3.53
N ILE A 202 25.75 14.36 -2.97
CA ILE A 202 25.05 15.64 -3.13
C ILE A 202 24.95 16.10 -4.60
N ASN A 203 25.78 15.53 -5.49
CA ASN A 203 25.84 15.91 -6.90
C ASN A 203 24.96 15.04 -7.83
N VAL A 204 24.12 14.15 -7.29
CA VAL A 204 23.11 13.41 -8.07
C VAL A 204 21.73 14.05 -7.95
N GLY A 205 20.74 13.59 -8.73
CA GLY A 205 19.38 14.16 -8.74
C GLY A 205 19.26 15.46 -9.56
N SER A 206 18.22 16.25 -9.28
CA SER A 206 18.00 17.51 -9.99
C SER A 206 18.90 18.61 -9.43
N ALA A 207 20.01 18.86 -10.12
CA ALA A 207 20.99 19.89 -9.79
C ALA A 207 20.53 21.33 -10.17
N GLY A 208 19.22 21.62 -10.15
CA GLY A 208 18.63 22.90 -10.56
C GLY A 208 17.68 23.46 -9.50
N SER A 209 17.82 24.75 -9.18
CA SER A 209 17.17 25.50 -8.08
C SER A 209 15.89 24.92 -7.46
N GLY A 210 15.95 24.61 -6.17
CA GLY A 210 14.79 24.20 -5.36
C GLY A 210 14.75 22.71 -5.05
N ASP A 211 13.66 22.06 -5.46
CA ASP A 211 13.32 20.65 -5.17
C ASP A 211 14.35 19.66 -5.72
N TRP A 212 15.17 19.09 -4.84
CA TRP A 212 16.37 18.34 -5.24
C TRP A 212 16.10 16.84 -5.45
N MET A 213 15.41 16.22 -4.48
CA MET A 213 15.19 14.77 -4.44
C MET A 213 13.76 14.38 -4.77
N HIS A 214 12.80 15.26 -4.46
CA HIS A 214 11.39 15.06 -4.74
C HIS A 214 10.87 13.72 -4.18
N ILE A 215 10.97 13.52 -2.86
CA ILE A 215 10.37 12.35 -2.22
C ILE A 215 8.84 12.44 -2.33
N ASN A 216 8.23 11.35 -2.82
CA ASN A 216 6.82 11.35 -3.18
C ASN A 216 6.02 10.17 -2.61
N GLY A 217 6.67 9.26 -1.89
CA GLY A 217 6.04 8.12 -1.25
C GLY A 217 6.74 7.81 0.07
N ILE A 218 5.95 7.42 1.08
CA ILE A 218 6.42 7.01 2.40
C ILE A 218 5.55 5.89 2.96
N SER A 219 6.18 4.90 3.58
CA SER A 219 5.47 3.80 4.24
C SER A 219 6.29 3.27 5.41
N TYR A 220 5.62 2.97 6.51
CA TYR A 220 6.22 2.43 7.73
C TYR A 220 5.97 0.93 7.87
N ASN A 221 7.00 0.18 8.25
CA ASN A 221 6.93 -1.22 8.63
C ASN A 221 7.10 -1.34 10.15
N GLU A 222 6.01 -1.68 10.85
CA GLU A 222 5.99 -1.77 12.32
C GLU A 222 6.84 -2.92 12.87
N ALA A 223 6.88 -4.06 12.17
CA ALA A 223 7.64 -5.23 12.63
C ALA A 223 9.16 -4.93 12.62
N LEU A 224 9.63 -4.29 11.56
CA LEU A 224 11.04 -3.94 11.39
C LEU A 224 11.40 -2.59 12.02
N ASP A 225 10.42 -1.74 12.32
CA ASP A 225 10.62 -0.34 12.71
C ASP A 225 11.47 0.42 11.69
N GLN A 226 11.06 0.30 10.42
CA GLN A 226 11.75 0.86 9.26
C GLN A 226 10.79 1.67 8.39
N ILE A 227 11.31 2.67 7.70
CA ILE A 227 10.57 3.49 6.75
C ILE A 227 11.12 3.23 5.35
N VAL A 228 10.23 3.01 4.37
CA VAL A 228 10.57 3.05 2.95
C VAL A 228 10.08 4.36 2.33
N ILE A 229 10.90 4.95 1.47
CA ILE A 229 10.58 6.16 0.69
C ILE A 229 10.97 6.03 -0.78
N SER A 230 10.27 6.73 -1.67
CA SER A 230 10.59 6.82 -3.10
C SER A 230 10.96 8.23 -3.50
N SER A 231 12.05 8.35 -4.25
CA SER A 231 12.56 9.62 -4.80
C SER A 231 12.34 9.66 -6.31
N HIS A 232 11.58 10.64 -6.76
CA HIS A 232 11.34 10.89 -8.18
C HIS A 232 12.65 11.23 -8.92
N GLU A 233 13.40 12.23 -8.44
CA GLU A 233 14.60 12.74 -9.13
C GLU A 233 15.80 11.79 -9.06
N LEU A 234 15.80 10.86 -8.10
CA LEU A 234 16.89 9.90 -7.95
C LEU A 234 16.56 8.54 -8.57
N ASP A 235 15.32 8.29 -8.99
CA ASP A 235 14.89 6.99 -9.52
C ASP A 235 15.19 5.82 -8.56
N GLU A 236 15.02 6.06 -7.25
CA GLU A 236 15.37 5.08 -6.22
C GLU A 236 14.32 4.99 -5.13
N VAL A 237 14.22 3.80 -4.55
CA VAL A 237 13.61 3.58 -3.23
C VAL A 237 14.71 3.44 -2.19
N TYR A 238 14.46 3.97 -0.99
CA TYR A 238 15.37 3.94 0.15
C TYR A 238 14.68 3.38 1.38
N ILE A 239 15.43 2.69 2.23
CA ILE A 239 14.97 2.21 3.54
C ILE A 239 15.87 2.79 4.63
N ILE A 240 15.26 3.33 5.68
CA ILE A 240 15.94 3.96 6.82
C ILE A 240 15.44 3.38 8.15
N ASP A 241 16.27 3.48 9.19
CA ASP A 241 15.97 3.02 10.54
C ASP A 241 15.13 4.05 11.32
N HIS A 242 13.92 3.67 11.71
CA HIS A 242 13.06 4.51 12.54
C HIS A 242 13.20 4.22 14.05
N SER A 243 13.84 3.12 14.43
CA SER A 243 14.07 2.77 15.84
C SER A 243 15.09 3.66 16.56
N THR A 244 15.70 4.58 15.82
CA THR A 244 16.65 5.57 16.30
C THR A 244 15.96 6.66 17.13
N THR A 245 16.67 7.26 18.07
CA THR A 245 16.35 8.61 18.54
C THR A 245 16.69 9.64 17.46
N THR A 246 16.12 10.85 17.52
CA THR A 246 16.51 11.96 16.61
C THR A 246 18.02 12.23 16.60
N ALA A 247 18.71 12.01 17.71
CA ALA A 247 20.15 12.23 17.78
C ALA A 247 20.94 11.11 17.07
N GLU A 248 20.52 9.86 17.21
CA GLU A 248 21.10 8.73 16.47
C GLU A 248 20.77 8.81 14.97
N ALA A 249 19.55 9.25 14.64
CA ALA A 249 19.09 9.47 13.28
C ALA A 249 19.92 10.53 12.53
N ALA A 250 20.55 11.47 13.22
CA ALA A 250 21.45 12.46 12.62
C ALA A 250 22.90 11.97 12.49
N GLY A 251 23.21 10.75 12.94
CA GLY A 251 24.55 10.17 12.92
C GLY A 251 24.62 8.83 12.20
N HIS A 252 25.80 8.20 12.26
CA HIS A 252 26.13 6.96 11.53
C HIS A 252 26.09 5.70 12.43
N THR A 253 25.62 5.84 13.68
CA THR A 253 25.62 4.77 14.69
C THR A 253 24.39 4.88 15.58
N GLY A 254 23.93 3.74 16.09
CA GLY A 254 22.72 3.66 16.94
C GLY A 254 21.55 3.03 16.20
N GLY A 255 20.40 3.02 16.86
CA GLY A 255 19.22 2.29 16.37
C GLY A 255 19.41 0.77 16.39
N ARG A 256 18.35 0.05 16.02
CA ARG A 256 18.28 -1.43 16.00
C ARG A 256 19.31 -2.03 15.03
N TYR A 257 19.63 -1.32 13.95
CA TYR A 257 20.54 -1.81 12.91
C TYR A 257 21.97 -1.30 13.06
N GLY A 258 22.25 -0.48 14.08
CA GLY A 258 23.58 0.01 14.40
C GLY A 258 24.14 1.03 13.40
N LYS A 259 23.27 1.59 12.54
CA LYS A 259 23.62 2.49 11.43
C LYS A 259 23.21 3.95 11.66
N GLY A 260 22.61 4.26 12.81
CA GLY A 260 22.02 5.59 13.02
C GLY A 260 21.00 5.88 11.91
N GLY A 261 21.08 7.05 11.30
CA GLY A 261 20.23 7.43 10.17
C GLY A 261 20.76 7.02 8.79
N ASP A 262 21.90 6.35 8.67
CA ASP A 262 22.41 5.97 7.35
C ASP A 262 21.43 5.06 6.61
N ILE A 263 21.45 5.14 5.28
CA ILE A 263 20.57 4.36 4.41
C ILE A 263 20.86 2.87 4.63
N LEU A 264 19.85 2.12 5.09
CA LEU A 264 19.96 0.68 5.31
C LEU A 264 19.98 -0.08 3.99
N TYR A 265 19.22 0.41 3.01
CA TYR A 265 19.07 -0.20 1.70
C TYR A 265 18.60 0.83 0.68
N ARG A 266 19.06 0.69 -0.57
CA ARG A 266 18.62 1.49 -1.71
C ARG A 266 18.53 0.65 -2.97
N TRP A 267 17.59 0.96 -3.85
CA TRP A 267 17.41 0.22 -5.09
C TRP A 267 16.76 1.06 -6.19
N GLY A 268 17.21 0.90 -7.43
CA GLY A 268 16.63 1.57 -8.59
C GLY A 268 17.65 2.12 -9.58
N ARG A 269 18.65 2.89 -9.12
CA ARG A 269 19.64 3.55 -9.98
C ARG A 269 21.07 3.45 -9.42
N PRO A 270 21.75 2.31 -9.62
CA PRO A 270 23.10 2.07 -9.09
C PRO A 270 24.14 3.14 -9.41
N SER A 271 24.00 3.83 -10.55
CA SER A 271 24.91 4.92 -10.95
C SER A 271 24.95 6.08 -9.95
N ASN A 272 23.90 6.28 -9.16
CA ASN A 272 23.86 7.35 -8.15
C ASN A 272 24.91 7.19 -7.06
N TYR A 273 25.34 5.95 -6.80
CA TYR A 273 26.44 5.64 -5.89
C TYR A 273 27.58 4.91 -6.60
N ARG A 274 27.74 5.17 -7.91
CA ARG A 274 28.83 4.64 -8.77
C ARG A 274 28.92 3.11 -8.82
N ALA A 275 27.88 2.39 -8.43
CA ALA A 275 27.85 0.94 -8.54
C ALA A 275 27.52 0.50 -9.98
N PRO A 276 28.06 -0.64 -10.45
CA PRO A 276 27.69 -1.21 -11.73
C PRO A 276 26.26 -1.75 -11.68
N GLY A 277 25.50 -1.58 -12.75
CA GLY A 277 24.14 -2.12 -12.88
C GLY A 277 23.26 -1.29 -13.82
N SER A 278 22.10 -1.83 -14.14
CA SER A 278 21.10 -1.12 -14.94
C SER A 278 20.15 -0.33 -14.04
N GLN A 279 19.76 0.85 -14.52
CA GLN A 279 18.65 1.60 -13.95
C GLN A 279 17.34 0.84 -14.16
N VAL A 280 16.53 0.72 -13.11
CA VAL A 280 15.23 0.01 -13.14
C VAL A 280 14.07 0.99 -13.14
N PHE A 281 14.12 2.00 -12.28
CA PHE A 281 13.13 3.06 -12.25
C PHE A 281 13.51 4.17 -13.21
N ASN A 282 12.51 4.75 -13.87
CA ASN A 282 12.62 6.02 -14.56
C ASN A 282 11.35 6.78 -14.16
N VAL A 283 11.51 7.64 -13.17
CA VAL A 283 10.47 8.27 -12.36
C VAL A 283 9.68 7.26 -11.52
N VAL A 284 10.08 7.09 -10.25
CA VAL A 284 9.39 6.23 -9.28
C VAL A 284 8.41 7.03 -8.41
N HIS A 285 7.27 6.42 -8.10
CA HIS A 285 6.23 6.97 -7.24
C HIS A 285 5.71 5.93 -6.23
N SER A 286 5.21 6.44 -5.10
CA SER A 286 4.35 5.70 -4.17
C SER A 286 4.93 4.38 -3.68
N SER A 287 6.22 4.34 -3.30
CA SER A 287 6.76 3.13 -2.68
C SER A 287 6.00 2.78 -1.40
N SER A 288 5.69 1.50 -1.21
CA SER A 288 5.05 1.02 0.00
C SER A 288 5.45 -0.41 0.35
N TRP A 289 5.54 -0.68 1.65
CA TRP A 289 5.61 -2.04 2.13
C TRP A 289 4.31 -2.78 1.84
N VAL A 290 4.43 -4.02 1.37
CA VAL A 290 3.31 -4.96 1.36
C VAL A 290 3.15 -5.49 2.80
N PRO A 291 1.98 -5.31 3.44
CA PRO A 291 1.78 -5.77 4.81
C PRO A 291 1.95 -7.29 4.94
N ASP A 292 2.51 -7.76 6.06
CA ASP A 292 2.77 -9.19 6.31
C ASP A 292 1.52 -10.08 6.20
N SER A 293 0.34 -9.50 6.41
CA SER A 293 -0.95 -10.19 6.30
C SER A 293 -1.45 -10.38 4.86
N VAL A 294 -0.69 -9.93 3.86
CA VAL A 294 -1.08 -9.87 2.45
C VAL A 294 -0.07 -10.67 1.60
N PRO A 295 -0.46 -11.32 0.49
CA PRO A 295 0.49 -12.03 -0.38
C PRO A 295 1.64 -11.13 -0.85
N GLY A 296 2.88 -11.54 -0.57
CA GLY A 296 4.07 -10.70 -0.76
C GLY A 296 4.46 -9.87 0.47
N GLY A 297 3.95 -10.21 1.66
CA GLY A 297 4.31 -9.55 2.92
C GLY A 297 5.81 -9.36 3.11
N GLY A 298 6.23 -8.15 3.45
CA GLY A 298 7.64 -7.76 3.55
C GLY A 298 8.30 -7.43 2.21
N HIS A 299 7.57 -7.46 1.09
CA HIS A 299 8.05 -6.94 -0.19
C HIS A 299 7.77 -5.43 -0.27
N ILE A 300 8.34 -4.77 -1.28
CA ILE A 300 8.10 -3.36 -1.60
C ILE A 300 7.41 -3.28 -2.96
N LEU A 301 6.30 -2.55 -3.03
CA LEU A 301 5.67 -2.14 -4.27
C LEU A 301 6.02 -0.69 -4.59
N ALA A 302 6.20 -0.38 -5.87
CA ALA A 302 6.37 0.98 -6.36
C ALA A 302 5.78 1.13 -7.77
N PHE A 303 5.32 2.34 -8.08
CA PHE A 303 4.87 2.72 -9.42
C PHE A 303 6.04 3.34 -10.20
N ASN A 304 6.24 2.94 -11.45
CA ASN A 304 7.33 3.38 -12.30
C ASN A 304 6.75 4.00 -13.58
N ASN A 305 6.82 5.32 -13.70
CA ASN A 305 6.15 6.05 -14.79
C ASN A 305 6.81 5.78 -16.14
N ARG A 306 8.12 5.53 -16.13
CA ARG A 306 9.00 5.37 -17.29
C ARG A 306 8.89 6.53 -18.25
N GLU A 307 9.29 7.71 -17.78
CA GLU A 307 9.21 8.95 -18.55
C GLU A 307 9.82 8.78 -19.95
N GLY A 308 9.09 9.26 -20.97
CA GLY A 308 9.49 9.19 -22.38
C GLY A 308 9.19 7.86 -23.10
N THR A 309 8.60 6.86 -22.44
CA THR A 309 8.38 5.52 -23.03
C THR A 309 6.92 5.15 -23.27
N SER A 310 5.98 6.04 -22.92
CA SER A 310 4.52 5.85 -23.08
C SER A 310 3.95 4.56 -22.47
N ALA A 311 4.64 3.97 -21.48
CA ALA A 311 4.19 2.78 -20.77
C ALA A 311 4.73 2.77 -19.34
N SER A 312 3.83 2.77 -18.36
CA SER A 312 4.19 2.70 -16.95
C SER A 312 4.19 1.26 -16.46
N HIS A 313 4.96 0.99 -15.41
CA HIS A 313 5.03 -0.31 -14.77
C HIS A 313 4.69 -0.20 -13.28
N VAL A 314 4.22 -1.30 -12.70
CA VAL A 314 4.22 -1.49 -11.24
C VAL A 314 5.28 -2.53 -10.94
N VAL A 315 6.14 -2.25 -9.98
CA VAL A 315 7.31 -3.06 -9.66
C VAL A 315 7.17 -3.59 -8.24
N GLU A 316 7.34 -4.90 -8.06
CA GLU A 316 7.47 -5.54 -6.76
C GLU A 316 8.92 -6.00 -6.56
N ILE A 317 9.47 -5.67 -5.40
CA ILE A 317 10.85 -5.95 -5.01
C ILE A 317 10.82 -6.82 -3.76
N VAL A 318 11.61 -7.90 -3.76
CA VAL A 318 12.00 -8.59 -2.53
C VAL A 318 13.37 -8.05 -2.16
N PRO A 319 13.49 -7.16 -1.16
CA PRO A 319 14.79 -6.70 -0.73
C PRO A 319 15.58 -7.90 -0.17
N PRO A 320 16.92 -7.89 -0.24
CA PRO A 320 17.74 -9.02 0.15
C PRO A 320 17.95 -9.06 1.68
N THR A 321 16.84 -9.02 2.41
CA THR A 321 16.74 -8.89 3.86
C THR A 321 16.77 -10.24 4.56
N ASP A 322 17.42 -10.31 5.71
CA ASP A 322 17.29 -11.44 6.64
C ASP A 322 16.07 -11.29 7.57
N SER A 323 15.82 -12.30 8.41
CA SER A 323 14.70 -12.30 9.35
C SER A 323 14.79 -11.23 10.45
N ALA A 324 15.96 -10.65 10.66
CA ALA A 324 16.19 -9.59 11.64
C ALA A 324 16.07 -8.19 11.02
N GLY A 325 15.89 -8.09 9.70
CA GLY A 325 15.74 -6.82 8.98
C GLY A 325 17.05 -6.25 8.42
N PHE A 326 18.14 -7.01 8.44
CA PHE A 326 19.42 -6.59 7.84
C PHE A 326 19.46 -6.91 6.35
N TYR A 327 20.00 -5.99 5.57
CA TYR A 327 20.10 -6.11 4.11
C TYR A 327 21.48 -6.61 3.72
N SER A 328 21.53 -7.71 2.97
CA SER A 328 22.80 -8.22 2.46
C SER A 328 23.35 -7.33 1.33
N TYR A 329 24.64 -7.03 1.42
CA TYR A 329 25.36 -6.17 0.48
C TYR A 329 26.74 -6.76 0.19
N THR A 330 27.15 -6.70 -1.08
CA THR A 330 28.52 -7.02 -1.48
C THR A 330 29.24 -5.72 -1.84
N PRO A 331 30.32 -5.34 -1.14
CA PRO A 331 31.06 -4.11 -1.44
C PRO A 331 31.46 -4.01 -2.92
N GLY A 332 31.22 -2.83 -3.51
CA GLY A 332 31.52 -2.54 -4.91
C GLY A 332 30.48 -3.04 -5.92
N THR A 333 29.37 -3.64 -5.47
CA THR A 333 28.23 -3.99 -6.33
C THR A 333 27.04 -3.08 -6.09
N ALA A 334 26.03 -3.16 -6.97
CA ALA A 334 24.70 -2.67 -6.63
C ALA A 334 24.05 -3.55 -5.56
N TYR A 335 23.14 -2.97 -4.77
CA TYR A 335 22.21 -3.77 -3.98
C TYR A 335 21.33 -4.62 -4.90
N GLY A 336 21.14 -5.89 -4.53
CA GLY A 336 20.15 -6.76 -5.18
C GLY A 336 18.72 -6.39 -4.80
N PRO A 337 17.70 -6.98 -5.43
CA PRO A 337 17.81 -7.99 -6.49
C PRO A 337 18.21 -7.39 -7.84
N ALA A 338 18.75 -8.19 -8.76
CA ALA A 338 19.15 -7.72 -10.10
C ALA A 338 17.95 -7.39 -11.02
N ALA A 339 16.76 -7.92 -10.69
CA ALA A 339 15.52 -7.68 -11.40
C ALA A 339 14.35 -7.66 -10.40
N PRO A 340 13.22 -7.02 -10.76
CA PRO A 340 11.99 -7.12 -9.99
C PRO A 340 11.56 -8.57 -9.75
N TYR A 341 10.91 -8.81 -8.61
CA TYR A 341 10.22 -10.08 -8.35
C TYR A 341 9.00 -10.25 -9.25
N TRP A 342 8.23 -9.17 -9.39
CA TRP A 342 7.07 -9.11 -10.26
C TRP A 342 6.98 -7.72 -10.89
N THR A 343 6.41 -7.67 -12.09
CA THR A 343 6.13 -6.41 -12.77
C THR A 343 4.79 -6.52 -13.48
N TYR A 344 3.94 -5.52 -13.30
CA TYR A 344 2.78 -5.31 -14.15
C TYR A 344 3.08 -4.25 -15.20
N ALA A 345 2.79 -4.58 -16.45
CA ALA A 345 2.83 -3.71 -17.59
C ALA A 345 1.70 -4.12 -18.54
N ALA A 346 1.02 -3.16 -19.14
CA ALA A 346 -0.05 -3.43 -20.10
C ALA A 346 -0.07 -2.38 -21.21
N SER A 347 -0.59 -2.77 -22.38
CA SER A 347 -0.81 -1.82 -23.47
C SER A 347 -1.84 -0.77 -23.03
N GLY A 348 -1.50 0.51 -23.19
CA GLY A 348 -2.35 1.62 -22.79
C GLY A 348 -2.44 1.88 -21.28
N PHE A 349 -1.54 1.28 -20.48
CA PHE A 349 -1.33 1.64 -19.08
C PHE A 349 -0.16 2.61 -18.98
N TYR A 350 -0.46 3.89 -18.78
CA TYR A 350 0.55 4.94 -18.73
C TYR A 350 0.13 6.12 -17.86
N SER A 351 1.04 6.56 -17.01
CA SER A 351 0.94 7.83 -16.29
C SER A 351 2.24 8.60 -16.44
N THR A 352 2.19 9.82 -16.96
CA THR A 352 3.41 10.64 -17.13
C THR A 352 3.98 11.12 -15.81
N HIS A 353 3.12 11.28 -14.80
CA HIS A 353 3.46 11.68 -13.44
C HIS A 353 2.47 11.03 -12.47
N LEU A 354 2.78 11.06 -11.17
CA LEU A 354 1.97 10.45 -10.12
C LEU A 354 1.83 8.93 -10.32
N GLY A 355 0.82 8.32 -9.70
CA GLY A 355 0.55 6.90 -9.80
C GLY A 355 0.76 6.20 -8.47
N GLY A 356 -0.01 5.15 -8.26
CA GLY A 356 -0.03 4.43 -6.99
C GLY A 356 -0.43 2.98 -7.18
N CYS A 357 -0.01 2.15 -6.23
CA CYS A 357 -0.36 0.75 -6.21
C CYS A 357 -0.55 0.25 -4.76
N GLN A 358 -1.36 -0.79 -4.61
CA GLN A 358 -1.58 -1.48 -3.33
C GLN A 358 -1.85 -2.97 -3.59
N ARG A 359 -1.08 -3.85 -2.96
CA ARG A 359 -1.39 -5.29 -2.95
C ARG A 359 -2.58 -5.56 -2.02
N LEU A 360 -3.51 -6.40 -2.48
CA LEU A 360 -4.75 -6.74 -1.79
C LEU A 360 -4.69 -8.16 -1.20
N PRO A 361 -5.47 -8.47 -0.15
CA PRO A 361 -5.41 -9.77 0.53
C PRO A 361 -5.70 -11.01 -0.34
N ASN A 362 -6.45 -10.87 -1.44
CA ASN A 362 -6.67 -11.95 -2.40
C ASN A 362 -5.51 -12.13 -3.41
N GLY A 363 -4.43 -11.35 -3.29
CA GLY A 363 -3.29 -11.35 -4.20
C GLY A 363 -3.41 -10.39 -5.39
N ASN A 364 -4.58 -9.76 -5.59
CA ASN A 364 -4.76 -8.75 -6.63
C ASN A 364 -4.02 -7.46 -6.27
N THR A 365 -3.76 -6.62 -7.26
CA THR A 365 -3.11 -5.33 -7.08
C THR A 365 -4.04 -4.21 -7.55
N MET A 366 -4.36 -3.28 -6.65
CA MET A 366 -5.08 -2.05 -6.93
C MET A 366 -4.11 -1.01 -7.50
N LEU A 367 -4.50 -0.33 -8.57
CA LEU A 367 -3.68 0.59 -9.34
C LEU A 367 -4.39 1.94 -9.51
N ALA A 368 -3.64 3.03 -9.37
CA ALA A 368 -4.03 4.36 -9.82
C ALA A 368 -3.17 4.76 -11.03
N GLU A 369 -3.79 4.79 -12.20
CA GLU A 369 -3.24 5.37 -13.42
C GLU A 369 -3.71 6.83 -13.50
N SER A 370 -2.88 7.73 -12.97
CA SER A 370 -3.29 9.09 -12.65
C SER A 370 -3.67 9.93 -13.87
N THR A 371 -2.81 10.01 -14.89
CA THR A 371 -3.02 10.97 -16.00
C THR A 371 -4.17 10.58 -16.92
N ASP A 372 -4.39 9.27 -17.06
CA ASP A 372 -5.53 8.71 -17.77
C ASP A 372 -6.79 8.62 -16.89
N ARG A 373 -6.66 8.94 -15.59
CA ARG A 373 -7.77 9.06 -14.63
C ARG A 373 -8.51 7.74 -14.48
N LYS A 374 -7.76 6.66 -14.34
CA LYS A 374 -8.32 5.32 -14.21
C LYS A 374 -7.78 4.63 -12.97
N LEU A 375 -8.69 3.96 -12.28
CA LEU A 375 -8.42 3.07 -11.16
C LEU A 375 -8.72 1.66 -11.64
N TRP A 376 -7.82 0.73 -11.37
CA TRP A 376 -7.95 -0.64 -11.84
C TRP A 376 -7.59 -1.60 -10.72
N GLU A 377 -8.18 -2.78 -10.73
CA GLU A 377 -7.70 -3.92 -9.97
C GLU A 377 -7.29 -5.00 -10.96
N VAL A 378 -6.07 -5.50 -10.81
CA VAL A 378 -5.52 -6.57 -11.64
C VAL A 378 -5.20 -7.78 -10.79
N ASP A 379 -5.45 -8.97 -11.32
CA ASP A 379 -5.01 -10.20 -10.66
C ASP A 379 -3.51 -10.46 -10.85
N SER A 380 -3.00 -11.55 -10.26
CA SER A 380 -1.58 -11.91 -10.35
C SER A 380 -1.12 -12.24 -11.78
N SER A 381 -2.04 -12.53 -12.70
CA SER A 381 -1.76 -12.74 -14.13
C SER A 381 -1.74 -11.43 -14.93
N GLY A 382 -2.14 -10.32 -14.32
CA GLY A 382 -2.30 -9.02 -14.97
C GLY A 382 -3.67 -8.82 -15.64
N THR A 383 -4.63 -9.73 -15.43
CA THR A 383 -5.99 -9.58 -15.95
C THR A 383 -6.73 -8.53 -15.12
N VAL A 384 -7.39 -7.58 -15.79
CA VAL A 384 -8.22 -6.56 -15.13
C VAL A 384 -9.51 -7.20 -14.63
N VAL A 385 -9.76 -7.12 -13.32
CA VAL A 385 -10.93 -7.71 -12.65
C VAL A 385 -11.91 -6.65 -12.14
N TRP A 386 -11.47 -5.41 -12.05
CA TRP A 386 -12.32 -4.24 -11.78
C TRP A 386 -11.65 -2.98 -12.34
N ASN A 387 -12.46 -2.02 -12.77
CA ASN A 387 -11.97 -0.71 -13.18
C ASN A 387 -13.02 0.38 -12.94
N TYR A 388 -12.54 1.61 -12.78
CA TYR A 388 -13.35 2.80 -12.58
C TYR A 388 -12.60 4.03 -13.06
N SER A 389 -13.29 4.98 -13.68
CA SER A 389 -12.71 6.27 -14.03
C SER A 389 -13.39 7.39 -13.22
N PRO A 390 -12.70 7.99 -12.23
CA PRO A 390 -13.24 9.10 -11.45
C PRO A 390 -13.34 10.42 -12.23
N GLY A 391 -12.81 10.49 -13.47
CA GLY A 391 -12.78 11.72 -14.27
C GLY A 391 -11.76 12.77 -13.81
N VAL A 392 -11.02 12.49 -12.74
CA VAL A 392 -9.95 13.33 -12.17
C VAL A 392 -8.66 12.53 -12.00
N GLU A 393 -7.52 13.22 -11.93
CA GLU A 393 -6.27 12.56 -11.60
C GLU A 393 -6.28 12.13 -10.14
N VAL A 394 -6.04 10.83 -9.91
CA VAL A 394 -5.92 10.25 -8.58
C VAL A 394 -4.49 9.78 -8.43
N VAL A 395 -3.82 10.31 -7.41
CA VAL A 395 -2.43 9.96 -7.11
C VAL A 395 -2.36 8.60 -6.42
N ARG A 396 -3.03 8.46 -5.27
CA ARG A 396 -3.04 7.25 -4.45
C ARG A 396 -4.47 6.76 -4.26
N VAL A 397 -4.65 5.45 -4.39
CA VAL A 397 -5.92 4.75 -4.18
C VAL A 397 -5.72 3.62 -3.19
N LEU A 398 -6.69 3.44 -2.28
CA LEU A 398 -6.64 2.39 -1.27
C LEU A 398 -7.96 1.63 -1.23
N ARG A 399 -7.91 0.30 -1.30
CA ARG A 399 -9.05 -0.59 -1.09
C ARG A 399 -9.01 -1.17 0.32
N TYR A 400 -10.10 -0.99 1.05
CA TYR A 400 -10.29 -1.53 2.39
C TYR A 400 -11.31 -2.68 2.33
N GLY A 401 -10.97 -3.84 2.90
CA GLY A 401 -11.90 -4.96 3.03
C GLY A 401 -13.11 -4.59 3.90
N PHE A 402 -14.23 -5.28 3.73
CA PHE A 402 -15.46 -5.00 4.50
C PHE A 402 -15.27 -5.14 6.03
N ASP A 403 -14.29 -5.93 6.45
CA ASP A 403 -13.90 -6.14 7.84
C ASP A 403 -12.97 -5.05 8.39
N TYR A 404 -12.57 -4.06 7.57
CA TYR A 404 -11.70 -2.99 8.02
C TYR A 404 -12.38 -2.15 9.13
N PRO A 405 -11.80 -2.07 10.34
CA PRO A 405 -12.47 -1.44 11.49
C PRO A 405 -12.90 0.02 11.27
N GLY A 406 -12.20 0.75 10.40
CA GLY A 406 -12.51 2.15 10.11
C GLY A 406 -13.79 2.36 9.29
N LEU A 407 -14.41 1.30 8.76
CA LEU A 407 -15.67 1.39 8.01
C LEU A 407 -16.90 1.52 8.93
N VAL A 408 -16.72 2.15 10.10
CA VAL A 408 -17.69 2.25 11.22
C VAL A 408 -19.06 2.78 10.83
N GLY A 409 -19.17 3.54 9.73
CA GLY A 409 -20.43 4.11 9.26
C GLY A 409 -20.82 3.75 7.83
N VAL A 410 -20.09 2.85 7.15
CA VAL A 410 -20.63 2.24 5.91
C VAL A 410 -21.69 1.19 6.25
N ALA A 411 -21.63 0.64 7.46
CA ALA A 411 -22.74 -0.08 8.09
C ALA A 411 -24.01 0.80 8.31
N GLY A 412 -24.02 2.06 7.84
CA GLY A 412 -25.15 2.99 7.91
C GLY A 412 -25.70 3.47 6.56
N ASN A 413 -25.21 2.96 5.43
CA ASN A 413 -25.83 3.14 4.10
C ASN A 413 -26.42 1.85 3.53
N GLU A 414 -26.61 0.85 4.40
CA GLU A 414 -27.72 -0.08 4.28
C GLU A 414 -28.85 0.46 5.15
N SER A 415 -29.52 1.51 4.69
CA SER A 415 -30.76 2.02 5.29
C SER A 415 -31.96 1.10 4.99
N GLU A 416 -31.74 -0.21 5.06
CA GLU A 416 -32.77 -1.16 5.44
C GLU A 416 -32.10 -2.09 6.45
N VAL A 417 -32.44 -1.93 7.74
CA VAL A 417 -32.35 -3.06 8.67
C VAL A 417 -32.96 -4.23 7.91
N PRO A 418 -32.20 -5.30 7.60
CA PRO A 418 -32.71 -6.33 6.70
C PRO A 418 -34.03 -6.86 7.24
N ASP A 419 -35.08 -6.93 6.42
CA ASP A 419 -36.42 -7.33 6.90
C ASP A 419 -36.44 -8.74 7.49
N ASN A 420 -35.48 -9.58 7.08
CA ASN A 420 -35.43 -11.00 7.41
C ASN A 420 -34.06 -11.40 7.94
N PHE A 421 -34.06 -12.44 8.77
CA PHE A 421 -32.85 -13.17 9.07
C PHE A 421 -32.36 -13.87 7.79
N GLU A 422 -31.07 -13.71 7.47
CA GLU A 422 -30.45 -14.38 6.35
C GLU A 422 -29.13 -15.01 6.77
N LEU A 423 -28.82 -16.17 6.20
CA LEU A 423 -27.47 -16.73 6.13
C LEU A 423 -27.15 -16.89 4.66
N SER A 424 -26.17 -16.14 4.19
CA SER A 424 -25.76 -16.08 2.79
C SER A 424 -24.75 -17.18 2.48
N GLN A 425 -24.56 -17.47 1.19
CA GLN A 425 -23.55 -18.43 0.77
C GLN A 425 -22.15 -17.91 1.09
N ASN A 426 -21.29 -18.76 1.66
CA ASN A 426 -19.93 -18.40 2.00
C ASN A 426 -19.12 -18.03 0.76
N TYR A 427 -18.18 -17.10 0.91
CA TYR A 427 -17.34 -16.61 -0.18
C TYR A 427 -15.87 -16.49 0.25
N PRO A 428 -14.92 -17.02 -0.53
CA PRO A 428 -15.12 -17.84 -1.73
C PRO A 428 -15.76 -19.22 -1.42
N ASN A 429 -16.31 -19.90 -2.44
CA ASN A 429 -16.77 -21.29 -2.39
C ASN A 429 -16.71 -21.94 -3.80
N PRO A 430 -15.78 -22.86 -4.09
CA PRO A 430 -14.82 -23.46 -3.16
C PRO A 430 -13.82 -22.46 -2.57
N PHE A 431 -13.26 -22.74 -1.39
CA PHE A 431 -12.30 -21.88 -0.71
C PHE A 431 -11.01 -22.61 -0.35
N ASN A 432 -9.91 -21.85 -0.21
CA ASN A 432 -8.60 -22.34 0.23
C ASN A 432 -7.76 -21.22 0.89
N PRO A 433 -7.33 -21.33 2.15
CA PRO A 433 -7.96 -22.05 3.25
C PRO A 433 -9.03 -21.21 3.97
N THR A 434 -9.22 -19.94 3.58
CA THR A 434 -10.12 -19.00 4.28
C THR A 434 -11.39 -18.71 3.50
N THR A 435 -12.52 -18.60 4.21
CA THR A 435 -13.80 -18.16 3.66
C THR A 435 -14.53 -17.23 4.63
N ARG A 436 -15.41 -16.40 4.07
CA ARG A 436 -16.28 -15.45 4.75
C ARG A 436 -17.72 -15.94 4.70
N ILE A 437 -18.42 -15.89 5.82
CA ILE A 437 -19.83 -16.26 5.97
C ILE A 437 -20.61 -15.02 6.38
N ASP A 438 -21.52 -14.58 5.53
CA ASP A 438 -22.36 -13.40 5.79
C ASP A 438 -23.74 -13.78 6.26
N TYR A 439 -24.28 -12.94 7.15
CA TYR A 439 -25.62 -13.11 7.68
C TYR A 439 -26.23 -11.77 8.10
N SER A 440 -27.55 -11.73 8.17
CA SER A 440 -28.30 -10.53 8.56
C SER A 440 -29.22 -10.80 9.76
N LEU A 441 -29.41 -9.77 10.57
CA LEU A 441 -30.31 -9.75 11.71
C LEU A 441 -31.32 -8.59 11.56
N PRO A 442 -32.63 -8.84 11.44
CA PRO A 442 -33.68 -7.79 11.44
C PRO A 442 -33.82 -7.10 12.81
N LYS A 443 -33.32 -7.74 13.87
CA LYS A 443 -33.36 -7.26 15.25
C LYS A 443 -32.18 -7.83 16.03
N SER A 444 -31.74 -7.12 17.07
CA SER A 444 -30.67 -7.61 17.94
C SER A 444 -31.03 -8.96 18.57
N GLY A 445 -30.07 -9.87 18.66
CA GLY A 445 -30.28 -11.22 19.15
C GLY A 445 -28.98 -12.00 19.39
N ASN A 446 -29.07 -13.13 20.08
CA ASN A 446 -27.92 -14.01 20.28
C ASN A 446 -27.72 -14.91 19.08
N VAL A 447 -26.52 -14.88 18.50
CA VAL A 447 -26.15 -15.65 17.31
C VAL A 447 -25.19 -16.77 17.68
N THR A 448 -25.42 -17.94 17.10
CA THR A 448 -24.47 -19.06 17.08
C THR A 448 -24.21 -19.48 15.64
N ILE A 449 -22.94 -19.57 15.24
CA ILE A 449 -22.52 -20.08 13.93
C ILE A 449 -21.51 -21.21 14.15
N LYS A 450 -21.81 -22.38 13.60
CA LYS A 450 -20.99 -23.60 13.72
C LYS A 450 -20.77 -24.23 12.35
N VAL A 451 -19.62 -24.87 12.19
CA VAL A 451 -19.21 -25.65 11.03
C VAL A 451 -19.27 -27.14 11.36
N TYR A 452 -19.73 -27.94 10.42
CA TYR A 452 -19.91 -29.38 10.52
C TYR A 452 -19.31 -30.10 9.32
N ASP A 453 -18.88 -31.35 9.53
CA ASP A 453 -18.50 -32.26 8.45
C ASP A 453 -19.73 -32.92 7.80
N ILE A 454 -19.50 -33.79 6.80
CA ILE A 454 -20.57 -34.52 6.10
C ILE A 454 -21.31 -35.54 6.98
N LEU A 455 -20.72 -35.97 8.09
CA LEU A 455 -21.33 -36.86 9.07
C LEU A 455 -22.16 -36.09 10.11
N GLY A 456 -22.11 -34.75 10.09
CA GLY A 456 -22.80 -33.89 11.04
C GLY A 456 -22.02 -33.65 12.34
N ASN A 457 -20.74 -34.04 12.42
CA ASN A 457 -19.91 -33.72 13.58
C ASN A 457 -19.54 -32.25 13.57
N GLU A 458 -19.57 -31.60 14.73
CA GLU A 458 -19.09 -30.22 14.87
C GLU A 458 -17.58 -30.19 14.64
N VAL A 459 -17.15 -29.37 13.69
CA VAL A 459 -15.75 -29.11 13.36
C VAL A 459 -15.25 -27.87 14.08
N ARG A 460 -16.03 -26.78 14.00
CA ARG A 460 -15.63 -25.46 14.50
C ARG A 460 -16.82 -24.64 14.96
N THR A 461 -16.71 -23.97 16.09
CA THR A 461 -17.62 -22.88 16.45
C THR A 461 -17.00 -21.53 16.05
N LEU A 462 -17.70 -20.75 15.21
CA LEU A 462 -17.26 -19.43 14.72
C LEU A 462 -17.83 -18.29 15.56
N VAL A 463 -19.09 -18.42 15.97
CA VAL A 463 -19.78 -17.49 16.88
C VAL A 463 -20.52 -18.34 17.90
N ASN A 464 -20.35 -18.07 19.20
CA ASN A 464 -20.92 -18.91 20.27
C ASN A 464 -21.88 -18.12 21.16
N ASN A 465 -23.17 -18.16 20.84
CA ASN A 465 -24.23 -17.51 21.61
C ASN A 465 -23.93 -16.03 21.97
N VAL A 466 -23.39 -15.29 21.01
CA VAL A 466 -22.98 -13.89 21.20
C VAL A 466 -24.13 -12.97 20.84
N LYS A 467 -24.47 -12.03 21.72
CA LYS A 467 -25.46 -10.98 21.41
C LYS A 467 -24.89 -10.02 20.37
N GLN A 468 -25.62 -9.82 19.28
CA GLN A 468 -25.28 -8.89 18.21
C GLN A 468 -26.46 -7.97 17.90
N ASP A 469 -26.16 -6.77 17.42
CA ASP A 469 -27.18 -5.78 17.06
C ASP A 469 -27.87 -6.09 15.72
N ALA A 470 -29.01 -5.47 15.45
CA ALA A 470 -29.65 -5.54 14.13
C ALA A 470 -28.68 -5.04 13.04
N GLY A 471 -28.68 -5.67 11.87
CA GLY A 471 -27.79 -5.33 10.75
C GLY A 471 -27.18 -6.56 10.07
N ARG A 472 -26.29 -6.32 9.11
CA ARG A 472 -25.49 -7.37 8.47
C ARG A 472 -24.19 -7.62 9.27
N HIS A 473 -23.78 -8.87 9.31
CA HIS A 473 -22.66 -9.38 10.08
C HIS A 473 -21.86 -10.41 9.27
N THR A 474 -20.65 -10.69 9.73
CA THR A 474 -19.72 -11.61 9.06
C THR A 474 -19.02 -12.52 10.07
N ALA A 475 -18.81 -13.78 9.71
CA ALA A 475 -17.94 -14.73 10.39
C ALA A 475 -16.87 -15.26 9.42
N LEU A 476 -15.64 -15.47 9.90
CA LEU A 476 -14.53 -16.00 9.10
C LEU A 476 -14.20 -17.44 9.52
N TRP A 477 -13.87 -18.31 8.56
CA TRP A 477 -13.34 -19.65 8.84
C TRP A 477 -12.06 -19.90 8.05
N ASP A 478 -11.03 -20.43 8.73
CA ASP A 478 -9.67 -20.63 8.23
C ASP A 478 -9.31 -22.11 7.99
N ALA A 479 -10.33 -22.94 7.72
CA ALA A 479 -10.20 -24.39 7.55
C ALA A 479 -9.55 -25.12 8.73
N LYS A 480 -9.71 -24.60 9.95
CA LYS A 480 -9.28 -25.29 11.18
C LYS A 480 -10.46 -25.72 12.05
N ASP A 481 -10.27 -26.80 12.78
CA ASP A 481 -11.19 -27.26 13.82
C ASP A 481 -11.05 -26.45 15.12
N ASN A 482 -11.81 -26.81 16.16
CA ASN A 482 -11.73 -26.19 17.49
C ASN A 482 -10.35 -26.36 18.17
N ASN A 483 -9.57 -27.38 17.79
CA ASN A 483 -8.20 -27.62 18.29
C ASN A 483 -7.13 -26.89 17.46
N LYS A 484 -7.54 -26.03 16.52
CA LYS A 484 -6.67 -25.31 15.58
C LYS A 484 -5.90 -26.23 14.62
N THR A 485 -6.36 -27.46 14.43
CA THR A 485 -5.80 -28.38 13.44
C THR A 485 -6.50 -28.17 12.10
N VAL A 486 -5.73 -28.15 11.01
CA VAL A 486 -6.27 -27.93 9.66
C VAL A 486 -7.05 -29.17 9.22
N VAL A 487 -8.29 -28.98 8.75
CA VAL A 487 -9.16 -30.07 8.30
C VAL A 487 -8.91 -30.44 6.83
N SER A 488 -9.31 -31.63 6.37
CA SER A 488 -9.08 -32.11 5.00
C SER A 488 -9.92 -31.38 3.95
N SER A 489 -9.49 -31.38 2.68
CA SER A 489 -10.35 -30.96 1.55
C SER A 489 -11.65 -31.76 1.54
N GLY A 490 -12.76 -31.13 1.16
CA GLY A 490 -14.06 -31.79 1.17
C GLY A 490 -15.23 -30.84 1.33
N VAL A 491 -16.42 -31.43 1.47
CA VAL A 491 -17.67 -30.71 1.71
C VAL A 491 -17.88 -30.53 3.20
N TYR A 492 -18.19 -29.29 3.58
CA TYR A 492 -18.56 -28.92 4.94
C TYR A 492 -19.90 -28.17 4.92
N PHE A 493 -20.52 -28.08 6.08
CA PHE A 493 -21.76 -27.34 6.27
C PHE A 493 -21.55 -26.30 7.37
N TYR A 494 -22.16 -25.13 7.24
CA TYR A 494 -22.23 -24.17 8.33
C TYR A 494 -23.67 -23.84 8.63
N LYS A 495 -23.97 -23.68 9.93
CA LYS A 495 -25.31 -23.44 10.44
C LYS A 495 -25.31 -22.21 11.32
N MET A 496 -26.26 -21.33 11.08
CA MET A 496 -26.59 -20.19 11.93
C MET A 496 -27.84 -20.48 12.74
N ILE A 497 -27.83 -20.11 14.01
CA ILE A 497 -28.97 -20.16 14.93
C ILE A 497 -29.09 -18.81 15.63
N THR A 498 -30.26 -18.18 15.57
CA THR A 498 -30.59 -16.95 16.33
C THR A 498 -32.09 -16.87 16.60
N GLY A 499 -32.49 -16.80 17.87
CA GLY A 499 -33.90 -16.93 18.25
C GLY A 499 -34.53 -18.19 17.62
N ASP A 500 -35.61 -17.99 16.86
CA ASP A 500 -36.31 -19.06 16.13
C ASP A 500 -35.76 -19.33 14.72
N PHE A 501 -34.79 -18.54 14.24
CA PHE A 501 -34.18 -18.72 12.93
C PHE A 501 -33.04 -19.75 12.99
N SER A 502 -33.09 -20.71 12.06
CA SER A 502 -32.03 -21.70 11.86
C SER A 502 -31.85 -21.97 10.36
N LYS A 503 -30.67 -21.71 9.82
CA LYS A 503 -30.34 -21.98 8.40
C LYS A 503 -28.99 -22.68 8.29
N THR A 504 -28.92 -23.69 7.43
CA THR A 504 -27.69 -24.44 7.12
C THR A 504 -27.35 -24.27 5.66
N MET A 505 -26.07 -24.09 5.36
CA MET A 505 -25.54 -23.89 4.02
C MET A 505 -24.31 -24.77 3.78
N ARG A 506 -24.02 -25.07 2.51
CA ARG A 506 -22.94 -25.99 2.10
C ARG A 506 -21.74 -25.22 1.55
N MET A 507 -20.54 -25.59 1.99
CA MET A 507 -19.26 -25.06 1.50
C MET A 507 -18.30 -26.17 1.06
N ILE A 508 -17.39 -25.84 0.15
CA ILE A 508 -16.40 -26.77 -0.41
C ILE A 508 -15.00 -26.22 -0.10
N LEU A 509 -14.21 -26.98 0.65
CA LEU A 509 -12.79 -26.71 0.88
C LEU A 509 -11.97 -27.46 -0.17
N THR A 510 -11.17 -26.74 -0.93
CA THR A 510 -10.20 -27.30 -1.88
C THR A 510 -8.81 -26.93 -1.38
N LYS A 511 -7.87 -27.87 -1.34
CA LYS A 511 -6.47 -27.60 -1.00
C LYS A 511 -5.58 -27.89 -2.18
#